data_AF-A0A967N5U7-F1
#
_entry.id   AF-A0A967N5U7-F1
#
_cell.length_a   1.000
_cell.length_b   1.000
_cell.length_c   1.000
_cell.angle_alpha   90.00
_cell.angle_beta   90.00
_cell.angle_gamma   90.00
#
_symmetry.space_group_name_H-M   'P 1'
#
loop_
_entity.id
_entity.type
_entity.pdbx_description
1 polymer ?
#
loop_
_entity_poly.entity_id
_entity_poly.type
_entity_poly.pdbx_seq_one_letter_code
_entity_poly.pdbx_strand_id
1 'polypeptide(L)'
;MRRPVLRALSALLLCLVGALPLEGQTNQPEIASLGFVGNQSFSDGALQRAIVTRQTECRTFLLQIIPFCPAGADWAHRRAFLDRRTLVRDMARIRLFYYQRGYREARVDTVLARPTEGRVALSFQIREGRPVRV
;
A
#
# COMPACT_ATOMS: atom_id res chain seq x y z
N MET A 1 23.37 39.67 -65.23
CA MET A 1 24.06 39.57 -63.92
C MET A 1 23.29 38.60 -63.04
N ARG A 2 23.98 37.56 -62.53
CA ARG A 2 23.83 36.79 -61.25
C ARG A 2 22.41 36.61 -60.66
N ARG A 3 21.93 35.47 -60.16
CA ARG A 3 22.21 34.02 -60.08
C ARG A 3 20.96 33.43 -59.36
N PRO A 4 20.58 32.15 -59.55
CA PRO A 4 19.43 31.51 -58.91
C PRO A 4 19.75 31.04 -57.47
N VAL A 5 18.77 31.04 -56.56
CA VAL A 5 18.87 30.42 -55.22
C VAL A 5 17.54 29.73 -54.91
N LEU A 6 17.43 28.42 -55.12
CA LEU A 6 17.76 27.30 -54.22
C LEU A 6 16.64 26.98 -53.22
N ARG A 7 16.16 25.73 -53.33
CA ARG A 7 15.20 25.05 -52.47
C ARG A 7 15.59 25.15 -50.99
N ALA A 8 14.62 25.44 -50.12
CA ALA A 8 14.61 25.03 -48.73
C ALA A 8 13.33 24.19 -48.52
N LEU A 9 13.43 22.86 -48.47
CA LEU A 9 13.60 22.08 -47.23
C LEU A 9 12.48 22.43 -46.25
N SER A 10 11.37 21.67 -46.27
CA SER A 10 11.16 20.49 -45.41
C SER A 10 11.03 20.84 -43.93
N ALA A 11 10.00 20.25 -43.30
CA ALA A 11 9.74 20.21 -41.87
C ALA A 11 8.94 21.39 -41.29
N LEU A 12 7.63 21.39 -41.58
CA LEU A 12 6.64 21.82 -40.58
C LEU A 12 5.74 20.63 -40.22
N LEU A 13 6.40 19.55 -39.80
CA LEU A 13 5.81 18.37 -39.21
C LEU A 13 6.47 18.23 -37.83
N LEU A 14 5.91 18.86 -36.80
CA LEU A 14 6.05 18.47 -35.38
C LEU A 14 5.40 19.55 -34.51
N CYS A 15 4.15 19.34 -34.12
CA CYS A 15 3.62 19.75 -32.82
C CYS A 15 2.26 19.09 -32.52
N LEU A 16 2.04 17.86 -33.01
CA LEU A 16 1.19 16.92 -32.28
C LEU A 16 2.07 16.31 -31.18
N VAL A 17 2.43 17.12 -30.19
CA VAL A 17 2.89 16.57 -28.92
C VAL A 17 1.63 16.03 -28.28
N GLY A 18 1.32 14.77 -28.59
CA GLY A 18 0.32 14.03 -27.85
C GLY A 18 0.61 14.23 -26.37
N ALA A 19 -0.40 14.63 -25.61
CA ALA A 19 -0.36 14.49 -24.17
C ALA A 19 -0.20 12.99 -23.92
N LEU A 20 1.05 12.52 -23.82
CA LEU A 20 1.34 11.20 -23.33
C LEU A 20 0.71 11.16 -21.94
N PRO A 21 -0.18 10.20 -21.64
CA PRO A 21 -0.55 9.99 -20.27
C PRO A 21 0.77 9.71 -19.54
N LEU A 22 1.15 10.58 -18.60
CA LEU A 22 2.14 10.21 -17.60
C LEU A 22 1.46 9.14 -16.75
N GLU A 23 1.49 7.92 -17.26
CA GLU A 23 1.26 6.73 -16.47
C GLU A 23 2.46 6.62 -15.53
N GLY A 24 2.42 7.43 -14.45
CA GLY A 24 3.19 7.24 -13.25
C GLY A 24 2.73 5.97 -12.56
N GLN A 25 2.87 4.83 -13.24
CA GLN A 25 2.64 3.50 -12.69
C GLN A 25 3.84 3.19 -11.81
N THR A 26 3.94 3.88 -10.67
CA THR A 26 4.71 3.38 -9.55
C THR A 26 4.18 1.99 -9.29
N ASN A 27 4.98 0.96 -9.62
CA ASN A 27 4.66 -0.44 -9.42
C ASN A 27 4.59 -0.73 -7.90
N GLN A 28 3.54 -0.24 -7.25
CA GLN A 28 3.32 -0.39 -5.81
C GLN A 28 2.87 -1.82 -5.58
N PRO A 29 3.59 -2.59 -4.76
CA PRO A 29 3.21 -3.96 -4.52
C PRO A 29 1.87 -4.02 -3.79
N GLU A 30 1.04 -4.97 -4.19
CA GLU A 30 -0.22 -5.30 -3.52
C GLU A 30 0.07 -5.95 -2.16
N ILE A 31 -0.67 -5.55 -1.13
CA ILE A 31 -0.60 -6.16 0.19
C ILE A 31 -1.45 -7.42 0.15
N ALA A 32 -0.79 -8.57 0.04
CA ALA A 32 -1.44 -9.87 -0.02
C ALA A 32 -1.96 -10.31 1.36
N SER A 33 -1.22 -10.00 2.42
CA SER A 33 -1.62 -10.27 3.80
C SER A 33 -1.09 -9.22 4.75
N LEU A 34 -1.81 -9.00 5.85
CA LEU A 34 -1.44 -8.09 6.92
C LEU A 34 -1.65 -8.79 8.27
N GLY A 35 -0.61 -8.79 9.12
CA GLY A 35 -0.69 -9.33 10.47
C GLY A 35 0.00 -8.46 11.53
N PHE A 36 -0.23 -8.82 12.79
CA PHE A 36 0.41 -8.20 13.96
C PHE A 36 1.13 -9.30 14.75
N VAL A 37 2.32 -9.00 15.25
CA VAL A 37 3.14 -9.94 16.02
C VAL A 37 3.60 -9.26 17.30
N GLY A 38 3.51 -9.97 18.42
CA GLY A 38 3.92 -9.49 19.73
C GLY A 38 2.86 -8.68 20.49
N ASN A 39 1.66 -8.54 19.92
CA ASN A 39 0.49 -7.96 20.57
C ASN A 39 -0.23 -9.00 21.46
N GLN A 40 0.17 -9.06 22.73
CA GLN A 40 -0.42 -9.99 23.71
C GLN A 40 -1.60 -9.35 24.46
N SER A 41 -1.54 -8.03 24.67
CA SER A 41 -2.56 -7.31 25.44
C SER A 41 -3.78 -6.90 24.60
N PHE A 42 -3.63 -6.82 23.27
CA PHE A 42 -4.70 -6.38 22.36
C PHE A 42 -4.78 -7.28 21.13
N SER A 43 -6.00 -7.55 20.67
CA SER A 43 -6.22 -8.38 19.49
C SER A 43 -5.82 -7.69 18.18
N ASP A 44 -5.45 -8.49 17.19
CA ASP A 44 -5.15 -8.04 15.83
C ASP A 44 -6.27 -7.16 15.27
N GLY A 45 -7.53 -7.55 15.48
CA GLY A 45 -8.68 -6.78 15.02
C GLY A 45 -8.78 -5.39 15.66
N ALA A 46 -8.34 -5.20 16.90
CA ALA A 46 -8.30 -3.89 17.53
C ALA A 46 -7.23 -2.99 16.88
N LEU A 47 -6.05 -3.54 16.61
CA LEU A 47 -4.96 -2.83 15.95
C LEU A 47 -5.26 -2.54 14.48
N GLN A 48 -5.91 -3.47 13.77
CA GLN A 48 -6.38 -3.31 12.40
C GLN A 48 -7.35 -2.14 12.25
N ARG A 49 -8.17 -1.87 13.27
CA ARG A 49 -9.09 -0.71 13.31
C ARG A 49 -8.37 0.60 13.62
N ALA A 50 -7.19 0.55 14.25
CA ALA A 50 -6.40 1.73 14.58
C ALA A 50 -5.60 2.28 13.38
N ILE A 51 -5.42 1.48 12.32
CA ILE A 51 -4.62 1.83 11.15
C ILE A 51 -5.45 2.06 9.89
N VAL A 52 -4.84 2.69 8.90
CA VAL A 52 -5.46 2.92 7.58
C VAL A 52 -5.16 1.79 6.61
N THR A 53 -3.93 1.26 6.60
CA THR A 53 -3.52 0.19 5.70
C THR A 53 -4.41 -1.05 5.87
N ARG A 54 -4.81 -1.62 4.73
CA ARG A 54 -5.60 -2.86 4.64
C ARG A 54 -4.85 -3.88 3.79
N GLN A 55 -5.22 -5.14 3.94
CA GLN A 55 -4.82 -6.18 3.01
C GLN A 55 -5.83 -6.27 1.85
N THR A 56 -5.46 -6.98 0.80
CA THR A 56 -6.37 -7.29 -0.29
C THR A 56 -7.41 -8.30 0.19
N GLU A 57 -8.67 -7.90 0.20
CA GLU A 57 -9.79 -8.71 0.70
C GLU A 57 -10.88 -8.84 -0.38
N CYS A 58 -11.70 -9.88 -0.26
CA CYS A 58 -12.90 -10.01 -1.09
C CYS A 58 -13.88 -8.87 -0.77
N ARG A 59 -14.49 -8.28 -1.81
CA ARG A 59 -15.34 -7.08 -1.68
C ARG A 59 -16.51 -7.23 -0.70
N THR A 60 -17.00 -8.44 -0.48
CA THR A 60 -18.19 -8.73 0.35
C THR A 60 -17.99 -10.01 1.15
N PHE A 61 -18.38 -10.01 2.42
CA PHE A 61 -18.35 -11.20 3.30
C PHE A 61 -19.09 -12.41 2.71
N LEU A 62 -20.23 -12.19 2.03
CA LEU A 62 -20.96 -13.23 1.32
C LEU A 62 -20.17 -13.81 0.12
N LEU A 63 -19.34 -13.01 -0.55
CA LEU A 63 -18.50 -13.45 -1.66
C LEU A 63 -17.26 -14.24 -1.21
N GLN A 64 -16.97 -14.29 0.10
CA GLN A 64 -15.95 -15.18 0.66
C GLN A 64 -16.44 -16.65 0.69
N ILE A 65 -17.76 -16.87 0.69
CA ILE A 65 -18.42 -18.18 0.72
C ILE A 65 -18.76 -18.66 -0.70
N ILE A 66 -18.91 -17.73 -1.65
CA ILE A 66 -19.22 -18.01 -3.06
C ILE A 66 -17.90 -18.23 -3.82
N PRO A 67 -17.78 -19.22 -4.73
CA PRO A 67 -16.53 -19.58 -5.39
C PRO A 67 -15.92 -18.50 -6.31
N PHE A 68 -16.46 -17.28 -6.36
CA PHE A 68 -15.93 -16.21 -7.23
C PHE A 68 -14.57 -15.65 -6.79
N CYS A 69 -14.30 -15.59 -5.48
CA CYS A 69 -12.99 -15.13 -4.99
C CYS A 69 -11.85 -16.15 -5.24
N PRO A 70 -12.00 -17.45 -4.89
CA PRO A 70 -10.97 -18.44 -5.23
C PRO A 70 -10.88 -18.74 -6.74
N ALA A 71 -11.93 -18.45 -7.53
CA ALA A 71 -11.90 -18.55 -8.99
C ALA A 71 -11.11 -17.42 -9.69
N GLY A 72 -10.49 -16.50 -8.94
CA GLY A 72 -9.58 -15.49 -9.50
C GLY A 72 -10.27 -14.37 -10.27
N ALA A 73 -11.55 -14.10 -9.99
CA ALA A 73 -12.26 -12.99 -10.60
C ALA A 73 -11.75 -11.64 -10.06
N ASP A 74 -10.95 -10.93 -10.86
CA ASP A 74 -10.29 -9.67 -10.44
C ASP A 74 -11.24 -8.58 -9.90
N TRP A 75 -12.47 -8.52 -10.41
CA TRP A 75 -13.50 -7.57 -9.98
C TRP A 75 -14.07 -7.85 -8.57
N ALA A 76 -13.82 -9.04 -8.04
CA ALA A 76 -14.25 -9.47 -6.72
C ALA A 76 -13.29 -9.02 -5.60
N HIS A 77 -12.05 -8.66 -5.92
CA HIS A 77 -11.05 -8.24 -4.95
C HIS A 77 -11.03 -6.72 -4.75
N ARG A 78 -10.98 -6.28 -3.49
CA ARG A 78 -10.62 -4.92 -3.11
C ARG A 78 -9.11 -4.89 -2.87
N ARG A 79 -8.37 -4.54 -3.92
CA ARG A 79 -6.91 -4.49 -3.90
C ARG A 79 -6.42 -3.37 -2.99
N ALA A 80 -5.46 -3.68 -2.14
CA ALA A 80 -4.79 -2.72 -1.29
C ALA A 80 -3.31 -2.67 -1.66
N PHE A 81 -2.78 -1.46 -1.86
CA PHE A 81 -1.40 -1.26 -2.29
C PHE A 81 -0.54 -0.70 -1.16
N LEU A 82 0.75 -1.03 -1.21
CA LEU A 82 1.73 -0.60 -0.21
C LEU A 82 2.12 0.87 -0.41
N ASP A 83 1.61 1.74 0.46
CA ASP A 83 2.09 3.12 0.61
C ASP A 83 2.98 3.25 1.86
N ARG A 84 4.28 3.48 1.63
CA ARG A 84 5.26 3.67 2.71
C ARG A 84 4.95 4.86 3.61
N ARG A 85 4.39 5.95 3.07
CA ARG A 85 4.01 7.13 3.88
C ARG A 85 2.84 6.82 4.79
N THR A 86 1.93 5.96 4.35
CA THR A 86 0.84 5.47 5.18
C THR A 86 1.36 4.52 6.25
N LEU A 87 2.30 3.62 5.94
CA LEU A 87 2.90 2.72 6.93
C LEU A 87 3.56 3.46 8.10
N VAL A 88 4.36 4.50 7.82
CA VAL A 88 5.00 5.30 8.89
C VAL A 88 3.94 5.92 9.80
N ARG A 89 2.83 6.40 9.24
CA ARG A 89 1.71 6.95 10.02
C ARG A 89 0.97 5.86 10.79
N ASP A 90 0.81 4.68 10.22
CA ASP A 90 0.15 3.55 10.88
C ASP A 90 0.96 3.01 12.05
N MET A 91 2.29 2.95 11.95
CA MET A 91 3.17 2.65 13.10
C MET A 91 2.96 3.67 14.23
N ALA A 92 2.85 4.96 13.90
CA ALA A 92 2.57 6.00 14.89
C ALA A 92 1.17 5.85 15.50
N ARG A 93 0.14 5.48 14.71
CA ARG A 93 -1.21 5.21 15.21
C ARG A 93 -1.26 4.03 16.17
N ILE A 94 -0.57 2.93 15.85
CA ILE A 94 -0.44 1.78 16.76
C ILE A 94 0.26 2.21 18.05
N ARG A 95 1.38 2.93 17.94
CA ARG A 95 2.10 3.42 19.13
C ARG A 95 1.22 4.32 20.00
N LEU A 96 0.45 5.22 19.39
CA LEU A 96 -0.50 6.07 20.10
C LEU A 96 -1.62 5.25 20.77
N PHE A 97 -2.15 4.23 20.08
CA PHE A 97 -3.16 3.32 20.62
C PHE A 97 -2.69 2.66 21.92
N TYR A 98 -1.45 2.18 21.96
CA TYR A 98 -0.82 1.62 23.16
C TYR A 98 -0.57 2.68 24.24
N TYR A 99 -0.03 3.83 23.85
CA TYR A 99 0.28 4.93 24.76
C TYR A 99 -0.95 5.40 25.55
N GLN A 100 -2.08 5.57 24.88
CA GLN A 100 -3.36 5.97 25.50
C GLN A 100 -3.89 4.95 26.51
N ARG A 101 -3.40 3.70 26.47
CA ARG A 101 -3.79 2.60 27.36
C ARG A 101 -2.73 2.28 28.41
N GLY A 102 -1.75 3.17 28.60
CA GLY A 102 -0.73 3.05 29.63
C GLY A 102 0.54 2.31 29.21
N TYR A 103 0.66 1.87 27.95
CA TYR A 103 1.87 1.20 27.44
C TYR A 103 2.80 2.23 26.80
N ARG A 104 3.47 3.04 27.63
CA ARG A 104 4.28 4.18 27.17
C ARG A 104 5.56 3.77 26.45
N GLU A 105 6.07 2.57 26.74
CA GLU A 105 7.30 2.01 26.18
C GLU A 105 7.08 1.26 24.86
N ALA A 106 5.83 1.20 24.37
CA ALA A 106 5.49 0.44 23.18
C ALA A 106 6.33 0.86 21.97
N ARG A 107 6.94 -0.13 21.31
CA ARG A 107 7.69 0.03 20.06
C ARG A 107 7.02 -0.76 18.97
N VAL A 108 6.99 -0.18 17.77
CA VAL A 108 6.36 -0.77 16.60
C VAL A 108 7.35 -0.67 15.46
N ASP A 109 7.64 -1.81 14.84
CA ASP A 109 8.48 -1.98 13.67
C ASP A 109 7.64 -2.67 12.57
N THR A 110 8.13 -2.70 11.32
CA THR A 110 7.43 -3.37 10.21
C THR A 110 8.35 -4.33 9.49
N VAL A 111 7.85 -5.51 9.13
CA VAL A 111 8.55 -6.48 8.28
C VAL A 111 7.71 -6.71 7.02
N LEU A 112 8.37 -6.61 5.87
CA LEU A 112 7.79 -6.85 4.55
C LEU A 112 8.43 -8.09 3.93
N ALA A 113 7.66 -9.16 3.78
CA ALA A 113 8.06 -10.34 3.01
C ALA A 113 7.47 -10.26 1.59
N ARG A 114 8.19 -10.77 0.60
CA ARG A 114 7.75 -10.80 -0.81
C ARG A 114 7.51 -12.25 -1.24
N PRO A 115 6.29 -12.79 -1.06
CA PRO A 115 5.99 -14.17 -1.45
C PRO A 115 5.96 -14.36 -2.97
N THR A 116 5.66 -13.31 -3.73
CA THR A 116 5.56 -13.33 -5.20
C THR A 116 5.90 -11.94 -5.74
N GLU A 117 6.30 -11.85 -7.00
CA GLU A 117 6.48 -10.55 -7.67
C GLU A 117 5.20 -9.72 -7.61
N GLY A 118 5.35 -8.42 -7.34
CA GLY A 118 4.22 -7.49 -7.21
C GLY A 118 3.37 -7.65 -5.95
N ARG A 119 3.67 -8.59 -5.05
CA ARG A 119 2.92 -8.81 -3.79
C ARG A 119 3.82 -8.77 -2.56
N VAL A 120 3.27 -8.25 -1.45
CA VAL A 120 3.94 -8.19 -0.16
C VAL A 120 3.04 -8.72 0.95
N ALA A 121 3.64 -9.49 1.87
CA ALA A 121 3.06 -9.83 3.16
C ALA A 121 3.63 -8.85 4.20
N LEU A 122 2.75 -8.06 4.81
CA LEU A 122 3.10 -7.05 5.81
C LEU A 122 2.87 -7.59 7.22
N SER A 123 3.84 -7.43 8.11
CA SER A 123 3.64 -7.66 9.55
C SER A 123 4.12 -6.47 10.36
N PHE A 124 3.30 -6.04 11.32
CA PHE A 124 3.70 -5.09 12.35
C PHE A 124 4.30 -5.86 13.52
N GLN A 125 5.56 -5.60 13.83
CA GLN A 125 6.28 -6.19 14.94
C GLN A 125 6.17 -5.27 16.15
N ILE A 126 5.50 -5.74 17.21
CA ILE A 126 5.14 -4.92 18.36
C ILE A 126 5.85 -5.44 19.60
N ARG A 127 6.50 -4.53 20.31
CA ARG A 127 7.01 -4.75 21.67
C ARG A 127 6.22 -3.85 22.58
N GLU A 128 5.26 -4.41 23.31
CA GLU A 128 4.28 -3.63 24.10
C GLU A 128 4.93 -2.88 25.28
N GLY A 129 5.95 -3.48 25.90
CA GLY A 129 6.51 -2.98 27.16
C GLY A 129 5.57 -3.26 28.35
N ARG A 130 5.85 -2.63 29.49
CA ARG A 130 5.01 -2.79 30.69
C ARG A 130 3.94 -1.70 30.76
N PRO A 131 2.71 -2.03 31.20
CA PRO A 131 1.70 -1.02 31.48
C PRO A 131 2.12 -0.20 32.70
N VAL A 132 1.94 1.11 32.63
CA VAL A 132 2.06 2.00 33.79
C VAL A 132 0.98 1.64 34.81
N ARG A 133 1.38 1.41 36.06
CA ARG A 133 0.49 1.23 37.21
C ARG A 133 0.60 2.49 38.08
N VAL A 134 -0.53 2.99 38.55
CA VAL A 134 -0.63 4.09 39.52
C VAL A 134 -0.89 3.55 40.91
#